data_AF-G2QST1-F1
#
_entry.id   AF-G2QST1-F1
#
_cell.length_a   1.000
_cell.length_b   1.000
_cell.length_c   1.000
_cell.angle_alpha   90.00
_cell.angle_beta   90.00
_cell.angle_gamma   90.00
#
_symmetry.space_group_name_H-M   'P 1'
#
loop_
_entity.id
_entity.type
_entity.pdbx_description
1 polymer ?
#
loop_
_entity_poly.entity_id
_entity_poly.type
_entity_poly.pdbx_seq_one_letter_code
_entity_poly.pdbx_strand_id
1 'polypeptide(L)'
;MSSTAPPPPPTTTPSLFDTTTLTSLASTVAILLAALALSRRVLDPRATPARLRALFVWHAFDALIHFLLEGSFVYHCLFSAAPVGSILAASAAAGGAAGGGDGVTGTGMGTGTGYWPDPVNYLGGGLKGGGAVAVAHGPQAGGENPLAKLWMVYARADFRWAGVDLTVLSLEILTVLFAGPMACLVCYDIARKSPRANLVMIILATAELYGGYMTFMPEWLTASANLDTSNFMYKWVFLVFFNGLWVVIPLYAIYVAADDIFDAFRVRATALGEKKAK
;
A
#
# COMPACT_ATOMS: atom_id res chain seq x y z
N MET A 1 -7.09 -23.82 52.80
CA MET A 1 -7.37 -24.02 51.37
C MET A 1 -7.91 -22.71 50.83
N SER A 2 -7.04 -21.84 50.30
CA SER A 2 -7.47 -20.57 49.68
C SER A 2 -7.59 -20.83 48.18
N SER A 3 -8.81 -20.93 47.69
CA SER A 3 -9.12 -21.03 46.26
C SER A 3 -9.06 -19.62 45.68
N THR A 4 -7.93 -19.26 45.06
CA THR A 4 -7.85 -18.07 44.22
C THR A 4 -8.32 -18.47 42.82
N ALA A 5 -9.52 -18.02 42.45
CA ALA A 5 -10.00 -18.12 41.08
C ALA A 5 -8.98 -17.48 40.12
N PRO A 6 -8.76 -18.04 38.92
CA PRO A 6 -7.86 -17.45 37.94
C PRO A 6 -8.36 -16.05 37.56
N PRO A 7 -7.45 -15.09 37.31
CA PRO A 7 -7.85 -13.75 36.90
C PRO A 7 -8.68 -13.81 35.61
N PRO A 8 -9.67 -12.92 35.45
CA PRO A 8 -10.46 -12.88 34.22
C PRO A 8 -9.55 -12.64 33.01
N PRO A 9 -9.86 -13.24 31.85
CA PRO A 9 -9.10 -13.01 30.64
C PRO A 9 -9.09 -11.51 30.30
N PRO A 10 -7.96 -10.95 29.80
CA PRO A 10 -7.91 -9.56 29.39
C PRO A 10 -8.96 -9.31 28.29
N THR A 11 -9.91 -8.41 28.59
CA THR A 11 -11.08 -8.11 27.74
C THR A 11 -10.84 -7.01 26.70
N THR A 12 -9.60 -6.62 26.44
CA THR A 12 -9.32 -5.53 25.50
C THR A 12 -9.10 -6.10 24.10
N THR A 13 -10.18 -6.46 23.41
CA THR A 13 -10.16 -6.39 21.95
C THR A 13 -9.65 -5.01 21.55
N PRO A 14 -8.57 -4.88 20.77
CA PRO A 14 -8.11 -3.59 20.28
C PRO A 14 -9.29 -2.85 19.65
N SER A 15 -9.56 -1.63 20.10
CA SER A 15 -10.65 -0.84 19.54
C SER A 15 -10.41 -0.66 18.04
N LEU A 16 -11.40 -1.05 17.22
CA LEU A 16 -11.39 -0.83 15.78
C LEU A 16 -11.18 0.64 15.41
N PHE A 17 -11.51 1.55 16.34
CA PHE A 17 -11.37 2.99 16.23
C PHE A 17 -10.39 3.53 17.28
N ASP A 18 -9.24 2.89 17.45
CA ASP A 18 -8.15 3.46 18.22
C ASP A 18 -7.58 4.74 17.57
N THR A 19 -6.89 5.56 18.37
CA THR A 19 -6.35 6.85 17.92
C THR A 19 -5.46 6.71 16.69
N THR A 20 -4.69 5.63 16.61
CA THR A 20 -3.78 5.36 15.49
C THR A 20 -4.56 5.10 14.20
N THR A 21 -5.64 4.30 14.27
CA THR A 21 -6.52 4.03 13.12
C THR A 21 -7.22 5.30 12.66
N LEU A 22 -7.73 6.11 13.58
CA LEU A 22 -8.34 7.41 13.23
C LEU A 22 -7.33 8.37 12.61
N THR A 23 -6.10 8.41 13.13
CA THR A 23 -5.03 9.24 12.58
C THR A 23 -4.61 8.77 11.19
N SER A 24 -4.52 7.45 10.98
CA SER A 24 -4.24 6.85 9.67
C SER A 24 -5.31 7.24 8.65
N LEU A 25 -6.59 7.05 8.98
CA LEU A 25 -7.69 7.45 8.08
C LEU A 25 -7.70 8.95 7.81
N ALA A 26 -7.47 9.78 8.84
CA ALA A 26 -7.37 11.22 8.68
C ALA A 26 -6.20 11.63 7.78
N SER A 27 -5.07 10.91 7.85
CA SER A 27 -3.92 11.15 6.97
C SER A 27 -4.24 10.85 5.51
N THR A 28 -4.96 9.75 5.21
CA THR A 28 -5.41 9.44 3.85
C THR A 28 -6.37 10.50 3.32
N VAL A 29 -7.30 10.99 4.15
CA VAL A 29 -8.19 12.11 3.79
C VAL A 29 -7.38 13.38 3.53
N ALA A 30 -6.37 13.69 4.35
CA ALA A 30 -5.51 14.85 4.15
C ALA A 30 -4.75 14.78 2.81
N ILE A 31 -4.26 13.61 2.42
CA ILE A 31 -3.62 13.38 1.12
C ILE A 31 -4.60 13.64 -0.03
N LEU A 32 -5.84 13.13 0.06
CA LEU A 32 -6.89 13.40 -0.94
C LEU A 32 -7.23 14.89 -1.02
N LEU A 33 -7.34 15.57 0.12
CA LEU A 33 -7.59 17.02 0.15
C LEU A 33 -6.44 17.81 -0.47
N ALA A 34 -5.19 17.38 -0.27
CA ALA A 34 -4.03 17.99 -0.93
C ALA A 34 -4.08 17.83 -2.45
N ALA A 35 -4.41 16.63 -2.94
CA ALA A 35 -4.59 16.36 -4.37
C ALA A 35 -5.72 17.20 -4.99
N LEU A 36 -6.85 17.32 -4.29
CA LEU A 36 -7.97 18.18 -4.69
C LEU A 36 -7.59 19.67 -4.71
N ALA A 37 -6.82 20.13 -3.71
CA ALA A 37 -6.33 21.49 -3.65
C ALA A 37 -5.34 21.79 -4.80
N LEU A 38 -4.45 20.84 -5.11
CA LEU A 38 -3.52 20.96 -6.23
C LEU A 38 -4.26 21.04 -7.57
N SER A 39 -5.26 20.19 -7.78
CA SER A 39 -6.11 20.22 -8.98
C SER A 39 -6.78 21.58 -9.16
N ARG A 40 -7.34 22.16 -8.08
CA ARG A 40 -7.96 23.50 -8.11
C ARG A 40 -6.98 24.63 -8.39
N ARG A 41 -5.71 24.49 -7.97
CA ARG A 41 -4.68 25.50 -8.20
C ARG A 41 -4.08 25.44 -9.60
N VAL A 42 -3.92 24.24 -10.15
CA VAL A 42 -3.17 24.01 -11.39
C VAL A 42 -4.09 23.95 -12.62
N LEU A 43 -5.31 23.42 -12.49
CA LEU A 43 -6.22 23.20 -13.62
C LEU A 43 -7.32 24.27 -13.71
N ASP A 44 -7.46 24.86 -14.89
CA ASP A 44 -8.60 25.72 -15.21
C ASP A 44 -9.89 24.89 -15.34
N PRO A 45 -10.91 25.11 -14.48
CA PRO A 45 -12.18 24.38 -14.55
C PRO A 45 -12.98 24.57 -15.84
N ARG A 46 -12.76 25.67 -16.57
CA ARG A 46 -13.44 25.93 -17.84
C ARG A 46 -12.73 25.26 -19.02
N ALA A 47 -11.42 25.05 -18.92
CA ALA A 47 -10.61 24.54 -20.01
C ALA A 47 -10.30 23.04 -19.90
N THR A 48 -10.36 22.45 -18.69
CA THR A 48 -10.04 21.03 -18.48
C THR A 48 -11.31 20.21 -18.23
N PRO A 49 -11.62 19.21 -19.09
CA PRO A 49 -12.77 18.34 -18.92
C PRO A 49 -12.81 17.64 -17.55
N ALA A 50 -14.02 17.41 -17.03
CA ALA A 50 -14.22 16.79 -15.71
C ALA A 50 -13.50 15.44 -15.56
N ARG A 51 -13.48 14.60 -16.61
CA ARG A 51 -12.76 13.31 -16.60
C ARG A 51 -11.26 13.47 -16.37
N LEU A 52 -10.63 14.45 -17.03
CA LEU A 52 -9.19 14.71 -16.87
C LEU A 52 -8.89 15.39 -15.54
N ARG A 53 -9.81 16.19 -15.00
CA ARG A 53 -9.69 16.72 -13.63
C ARG A 53 -9.74 15.60 -12.59
N ALA A 54 -10.66 14.65 -12.74
CA ALA A 54 -10.75 13.49 -11.86
C ALA A 54 -9.48 12.62 -11.94
N LEU A 55 -9.00 12.32 -13.15
CA LEU A 55 -7.75 11.59 -13.35
C LEU A 55 -6.56 12.37 -12.79
N PHE A 56 -6.47 13.69 -12.95
CA PHE A 56 -5.42 14.48 -12.31
C PHE A 56 -5.46 14.34 -10.78
N VAL A 57 -6.65 14.43 -10.16
CA VAL A 57 -6.78 14.29 -8.70
C VAL A 57 -6.33 12.89 -8.27
N TRP A 58 -6.73 11.85 -9.00
CA TRP A 58 -6.28 10.48 -8.75
C TRP A 58 -4.76 10.38 -8.78
N HIS A 59 -4.12 10.77 -9.89
CA HIS A 59 -2.67 10.64 -10.04
C HIS A 59 -1.89 11.55 -9.07
N ALA A 60 -2.45 12.69 -8.65
CA ALA A 60 -1.85 13.51 -7.60
C ALA A 60 -1.97 12.86 -6.22
N PHE A 61 -3.11 12.21 -5.92
CA PHE A 61 -3.30 11.43 -4.70
C PHE A 61 -2.36 10.23 -4.68
N ASP A 62 -2.34 9.48 -5.76
CA ASP A 62 -1.52 8.29 -6.01
C ASP A 62 -0.01 8.60 -5.87
N ALA A 63 0.49 9.66 -6.50
CA ALA A 63 1.87 10.12 -6.31
C ALA A 63 2.20 10.39 -4.84
N LEU A 64 1.29 11.00 -4.08
CA LEU A 64 1.49 11.27 -2.66
C LEU A 64 1.45 9.98 -1.81
N ILE A 65 0.62 9.00 -2.17
CA ILE A 65 0.60 7.68 -1.52
C ILE A 65 1.94 6.98 -1.74
N HIS A 66 2.42 6.92 -2.98
CA HIS A 66 3.71 6.32 -3.32
C HIS A 66 4.86 6.98 -2.57
N PHE A 67 4.94 8.32 -2.54
CA PHE A 67 6.07 8.98 -1.88
C PHE A 67 5.98 9.01 -0.35
N LEU A 68 4.80 9.22 0.22
CA LEU A 68 4.65 9.41 1.66
C LEU A 68 4.42 8.10 2.39
N LEU A 69 3.45 7.31 1.94
CA LEU A 69 3.10 6.07 2.62
C LEU A 69 4.10 4.99 2.20
N GLU A 70 4.13 4.61 0.93
CA GLU A 70 4.94 3.47 0.46
C GLU A 70 6.45 3.78 0.59
N GLY A 71 6.84 5.03 0.34
CA GLY A 71 8.20 5.51 0.61
C GLY A 71 8.61 5.33 2.07
N SER A 72 7.70 5.52 3.01
CA SER A 72 7.97 5.26 4.43
C SER A 72 8.03 3.77 4.76
N PHE A 73 7.23 2.92 4.12
CA PHE A 73 7.34 1.47 4.24
C PHE A 73 8.72 0.99 3.79
N VAL A 74 9.12 1.36 2.56
CA VAL A 74 10.44 1.05 2.00
C VAL A 74 11.55 1.55 2.91
N TYR A 75 11.44 2.79 3.41
CA TYR A 75 12.40 3.32 4.37
C TYR A 75 12.51 2.46 5.63
N HIS A 76 11.38 2.07 6.24
CA HIS A 76 11.39 1.25 7.44
C HIS A 76 11.92 -0.16 7.18
N CYS A 77 11.60 -0.78 6.05
CA CYS A 77 12.18 -2.07 5.67
C CYS A 77 13.70 -2.02 5.52
N LEU A 78 14.25 -0.93 4.95
CA LEU A 78 15.68 -0.83 4.66
C LEU A 78 16.51 -0.27 5.81
N PHE A 79 15.94 0.59 6.66
CA PHE A 79 16.71 1.41 7.60
C PHE A 79 16.21 1.35 9.05
N SER A 80 15.07 0.73 9.34
CA SER A 80 14.62 0.53 10.72
C SER A 80 14.93 -0.88 11.16
N ALA A 81 15.62 -1.00 12.29
CA ALA A 81 16.06 -2.26 12.85
C ALA A 81 15.98 -2.20 14.38
N ALA A 82 15.42 -3.22 15.01
CA ALA A 82 15.28 -3.29 16.46
C ALA A 82 15.48 -4.73 16.97
N PRO A 83 16.01 -4.93 18.18
CA PRO A 83 16.10 -6.26 18.76
C PRO A 83 14.73 -6.94 18.82
N VAL A 84 14.64 -8.21 18.40
CA VAL A 84 13.37 -8.97 18.45
C VAL A 84 12.79 -8.98 19.86
N GLY A 85 13.66 -9.12 20.88
CA GLY A 85 13.24 -9.06 22.28
C GLY A 85 12.52 -7.76 22.66
N SER A 86 12.93 -6.61 22.11
CA SER A 86 12.24 -5.34 22.35
C SER A 86 10.87 -5.26 21.68
N ILE A 87 10.72 -5.85 20.50
CA ILE A 87 9.44 -5.90 19.77
C ILE A 87 8.45 -6.78 20.52
N LEU A 88 8.90 -7.97 20.94
CA LEU A 88 8.09 -8.90 21.73
C LEU A 88 7.68 -8.29 23.08
N ALA A 89 8.61 -7.61 23.76
CA ALA A 89 8.31 -6.92 25.02
C ALA A 89 7.28 -5.79 24.83
N ALA A 90 7.40 -5.00 23.75
CA ALA A 90 6.44 -3.95 23.42
C ALA A 90 5.05 -4.52 23.08
N SER A 91 5.00 -5.63 22.33
CA SER A 91 3.74 -6.32 22.02
C SER A 91 3.05 -6.85 23.28
N ALA A 92 3.81 -7.47 24.19
CA ALA A 92 3.28 -7.96 25.46
C ALA A 92 2.75 -6.80 26.33
N ALA A 93 3.47 -5.67 26.40
CA ALA A 93 3.04 -4.48 27.14
C ALA A 93 1.76 -3.86 26.57
N ALA A 94 1.52 -3.97 25.26
CA ALA A 94 0.32 -3.48 24.59
C ALA A 94 -0.92 -4.39 24.76
N GLY A 95 -0.84 -5.46 25.56
CA GLY A 95 -1.93 -6.39 25.80
C GLY A 95 -2.07 -7.49 24.74
N GLY A 96 -1.02 -7.73 23.94
CA GLY A 96 -0.96 -8.91 23.08
C GLY A 96 -1.04 -10.16 23.93
N ALA A 97 -2.03 -11.03 23.65
CA ALA A 97 -2.10 -12.33 24.29
C ALA A 97 -0.78 -13.07 23.99
N ALA A 98 -0.01 -13.40 25.03
CA ALA A 98 1.10 -14.32 24.89
C ALA A 98 0.53 -15.67 24.43
N GLY A 99 0.49 -15.89 23.11
CA GLY A 99 0.26 -17.20 22.55
C GLY A 99 1.41 -18.09 23.02
N GLY A 100 1.15 -18.91 24.03
CA GLY A 100 2.02 -20.04 24.36
C GLY A 100 2.07 -20.93 23.13
N GLY A 101 3.18 -20.84 22.40
CA GLY A 101 3.44 -21.62 21.21
C GLY A 101 4.88 -22.07 21.26
N ASP A 102 5.06 -23.36 21.56
CA ASP A 102 6.33 -24.05 21.55
C ASP A 102 7.04 -23.85 20.21
N GLY A 103 8.23 -23.25 20.25
CA GLY A 103 9.18 -23.29 19.15
C GLY A 103 8.83 -22.42 17.94
N VAL A 104 9.77 -21.53 17.62
CA VAL A 104 9.95 -20.97 16.27
C VAL A 104 10.29 -22.13 15.32
N THR A 105 9.29 -22.92 14.95
CA THR A 105 9.36 -23.89 13.86
C THR A 105 8.50 -23.34 12.74
N GLY A 106 9.12 -23.22 11.56
CA GLY A 106 8.59 -22.46 10.44
C GLY A 106 7.19 -22.90 10.01
N THR A 107 6.60 -22.06 9.16
CA THR A 107 5.37 -22.22 8.37
C THR A 107 4.07 -21.61 8.91
N GLY A 108 4.10 -20.85 10.00
CA GLY A 108 2.95 -20.02 10.44
C GLY A 108 3.37 -18.63 10.90
N MET A 109 3.55 -17.68 9.98
CA MET A 109 3.89 -16.29 10.30
C MET A 109 2.62 -15.50 10.66
N GLY A 110 2.60 -14.86 11.83
CA GLY A 110 1.56 -13.88 12.21
C GLY A 110 0.54 -14.30 13.26
N THR A 111 0.67 -15.46 13.92
CA THR A 111 -0.29 -15.86 14.98
C THR A 111 0.16 -15.38 16.36
N GLY A 112 -0.28 -14.18 16.74
CA GLY A 112 -0.41 -13.77 18.15
C GLY A 112 0.83 -13.21 18.87
N THR A 113 2.03 -13.25 18.28
CA THR A 113 3.27 -12.79 18.95
C THR A 113 3.63 -11.32 18.74
N GLY A 114 2.90 -10.62 17.85
CA GLY A 114 3.18 -9.23 17.49
C GLY A 114 4.51 -9.03 16.75
N TYR A 115 5.04 -10.08 16.13
CA TYR A 115 6.32 -10.09 15.44
C TYR A 115 6.23 -10.77 14.06
N TRP A 116 6.79 -10.12 13.04
CA TRP A 116 6.97 -10.63 11.69
C TRP A 116 8.46 -10.92 11.39
N PRO A 117 8.86 -12.16 11.12
CA PRO A 117 10.27 -12.47 10.93
C PRO A 117 10.83 -12.01 9.58
N ASP A 118 12.09 -11.55 9.59
CA ASP A 118 12.79 -11.15 8.37
C ASP A 118 13.16 -12.38 7.51
N PRO A 119 13.15 -12.27 6.17
CA PRO A 119 13.59 -13.33 5.26
C PRO A 119 15.03 -13.79 5.52
N VAL A 120 15.33 -15.03 5.14
CA VAL A 120 16.69 -15.58 5.20
C VAL A 120 17.65 -14.70 4.39
N ASN A 121 18.78 -14.33 5.00
CA ASN A 121 19.81 -13.46 4.42
C ASN A 121 19.33 -12.06 3.99
N TYR A 122 18.22 -11.56 4.53
CA TYR A 122 17.79 -10.17 4.27
C TYR A 122 18.92 -9.18 4.59
N LEU A 123 19.33 -8.39 3.58
CA LEU A 123 20.50 -7.48 3.61
C LEU A 123 21.80 -8.10 4.17
N GLY A 124 21.97 -9.42 4.00
CA GLY A 124 23.12 -10.18 4.53
C GLY A 124 23.06 -10.49 6.03
N GLY A 125 21.99 -10.08 6.73
CA GLY A 125 21.84 -10.18 8.18
C GLY A 125 20.59 -10.90 8.70
N GLY A 126 19.62 -11.25 7.85
CA GLY A 126 18.34 -11.88 8.24
C GLY A 126 18.45 -13.28 8.87
N LEU A 127 17.32 -14.01 8.95
CA LEU A 127 17.26 -15.37 9.54
C LEU A 127 18.41 -16.26 9.00
N LYS A 128 19.37 -16.64 9.84
CA LYS A 128 20.40 -17.64 9.47
C LYS A 128 19.84 -19.03 9.78
N GLY A 129 20.00 -19.96 8.84
CA GLY A 129 19.35 -21.28 8.82
C GLY A 129 19.01 -21.88 10.19
N GLY A 130 17.71 -21.98 10.48
CA GLY A 130 17.17 -22.69 11.64
C GLY A 130 17.32 -22.04 13.02
N GLY A 131 17.80 -20.80 13.17
CA GLY A 131 18.07 -20.20 14.48
C GLY A 131 17.71 -18.71 14.61
N ALA A 132 17.24 -18.34 15.81
CA ALA A 132 16.56 -17.08 16.16
C ALA A 132 17.22 -15.80 15.63
N VAL A 133 16.37 -14.90 15.12
CA VAL A 133 16.74 -13.53 14.74
C VAL A 133 16.95 -12.70 16.00
N ALA A 134 18.11 -12.05 16.10
CA ALA A 134 18.37 -11.07 17.15
C ALA A 134 17.76 -9.70 16.83
N VAL A 135 17.61 -9.34 15.54
CA VAL A 135 17.21 -8.01 15.06
C VAL A 135 16.19 -8.12 13.94
N ALA A 136 15.04 -7.47 14.08
CA ALA A 136 14.02 -7.41 13.05
C ALA A 136 14.02 -6.07 12.31
N HIS A 137 13.55 -6.07 11.07
CA HIS A 137 13.38 -4.88 10.25
C HIS A 137 11.91 -4.56 9.95
N GLY A 138 11.68 -3.46 9.23
CA GLY A 138 10.36 -3.03 8.80
C GLY A 138 9.64 -2.14 9.82
N PRO A 139 8.38 -1.78 9.55
CA PRO A 139 7.60 -0.90 10.42
C PRO A 139 7.52 -1.33 11.90
N GLN A 140 7.52 -2.63 12.19
CA GLN A 140 7.57 -3.17 13.56
C GLN A 140 8.82 -2.73 14.35
N ALA A 141 9.90 -2.39 13.65
CA ALA A 141 11.14 -1.88 14.23
C ALA A 141 11.19 -0.34 14.27
N GLY A 142 10.15 0.34 13.79
CA GLY A 142 10.08 1.81 13.75
C GLY A 142 9.66 2.48 15.07
N GLY A 143 9.31 1.70 16.09
CA GLY A 143 8.98 2.18 17.43
C GLY A 143 7.85 3.22 17.44
N GLU A 144 8.13 4.40 18.00
CA GLU A 144 7.15 5.47 18.15
C GLU A 144 6.94 6.32 16.87
N ASN A 145 7.65 6.01 15.77
CA ASN A 145 7.51 6.74 14.52
C ASN A 145 6.05 6.68 13.98
N PRO A 146 5.41 7.82 13.68
CA PRO A 146 4.02 7.85 13.22
C PRO A 146 3.77 7.07 11.92
N LEU A 147 4.71 7.08 10.97
CA LEU A 147 4.57 6.38 9.69
C LEU A 147 4.75 4.87 9.86
N ALA A 148 5.66 4.44 10.73
CA ALA A 148 5.76 3.05 11.14
C ALA A 148 4.46 2.55 11.78
N LYS A 149 3.89 3.35 12.70
CA LYS A 149 2.60 3.03 13.34
C LYS A 149 1.43 2.96 12.37
N LEU A 150 1.43 3.79 11.33
CA LEU A 150 0.43 3.73 10.26
C LEU A 150 0.49 2.38 9.53
N TRP A 151 1.69 1.92 9.19
CA TRP A 151 1.87 0.59 8.60
C TRP A 151 1.51 -0.54 9.55
N MET A 152 1.80 -0.41 10.84
CA MET A 152 1.35 -1.38 11.85
C MET A 152 -0.19 -1.44 12.00
N VAL A 153 -0.93 -0.38 11.63
CA VAL A 153 -2.40 -0.44 11.55
C VAL A 153 -2.84 -1.26 10.34
N TYR A 154 -2.27 -1.01 9.16
CA TYR A 154 -2.57 -1.79 7.97
C TYR A 154 -2.16 -3.25 8.12
N ALA A 155 -1.04 -3.50 8.83
CA ALA A 155 -0.53 -4.83 9.10
C ALA A 155 -1.47 -5.70 9.94
N ARG A 156 -2.50 -5.14 10.57
CA ARG A 156 -3.57 -5.93 11.22
C ARG A 156 -4.41 -6.70 10.19
N ALA A 157 -4.52 -6.18 8.97
CA ALA A 157 -5.23 -6.83 7.88
C ALA A 157 -4.31 -7.67 6.98
N ASP A 158 -3.05 -7.25 6.81
CA ASP A 158 -2.04 -7.97 6.02
C ASP A 158 -0.69 -7.95 6.75
N PHE A 159 -0.34 -9.06 7.41
CA PHE A 159 0.80 -9.13 8.33
C PHE A 159 2.15 -8.83 7.66
N ARG A 160 2.26 -9.00 6.34
CA ARG A 160 3.49 -8.73 5.58
C ARG A 160 3.96 -7.29 5.70
N TRP A 161 3.02 -6.35 5.95
CA TRP A 161 3.31 -4.93 6.10
C TRP A 161 3.87 -4.54 7.48
N ALA A 162 3.90 -5.47 8.45
CA ALA A 162 4.56 -5.23 9.74
C ALA A 162 6.09 -5.29 9.62
N GLY A 163 6.61 -6.21 8.79
CA GLY A 163 8.04 -6.46 8.67
C GLY A 163 8.50 -6.41 7.23
N VAL A 164 9.28 -7.41 6.82
CA VAL A 164 9.82 -7.51 5.47
C VAL A 164 9.25 -8.73 4.77
N ASP A 165 8.45 -8.50 3.72
CA ASP A 165 8.15 -9.51 2.70
C ASP A 165 8.88 -9.10 1.41
N LEU A 166 9.65 -10.01 0.81
CA LEU A 166 10.48 -9.66 -0.35
C LEU A 166 9.65 -9.33 -1.59
N THR A 167 8.46 -9.91 -1.74
CA THR A 167 7.58 -9.61 -2.88
C THR A 167 7.01 -8.22 -2.71
N VAL A 168 6.42 -7.93 -1.54
CA VAL A 168 5.85 -6.61 -1.23
C VAL A 168 6.94 -5.54 -1.32
N LEU A 169 8.07 -5.70 -0.61
CA LEU A 169 9.17 -4.72 -0.66
C LEU A 169 9.69 -4.48 -2.08
N SER A 170 9.80 -5.51 -2.92
CA SER A 170 10.25 -5.34 -4.31
C SER A 170 9.26 -4.53 -5.14
N LEU A 171 7.96 -4.72 -4.92
CA LEU A 171 6.92 -3.92 -5.56
C LEU A 171 6.95 -2.47 -5.06
N GLU A 172 7.06 -2.27 -3.75
CA GLU A 172 7.04 -0.92 -3.16
C GLU A 172 8.27 -0.08 -3.53
N ILE A 173 9.43 -0.71 -3.75
CA ILE A 173 10.59 0.00 -4.32
C ILE A 173 10.26 0.51 -5.74
N LEU A 174 9.56 -0.30 -6.54
CA LEU A 174 9.14 0.09 -7.88
C LEU A 174 8.06 1.17 -7.83
N THR A 175 7.07 1.08 -6.95
CA THR A 175 6.03 2.11 -6.86
C THR A 175 6.62 3.46 -6.46
N VAL A 176 7.55 3.49 -5.50
CA VAL A 176 8.23 4.72 -5.07
C VAL A 176 9.11 5.31 -6.17
N LEU A 177 9.93 4.49 -6.84
CA LEU A 177 10.94 4.97 -7.80
C LEU A 177 10.42 5.13 -9.23
N PHE A 178 9.30 4.49 -9.57
CA PHE A 178 8.70 4.51 -10.90
C PHE A 178 7.26 5.05 -10.89
N ALA A 179 6.35 4.45 -10.12
CA ALA A 179 4.94 4.82 -10.16
C ALA A 179 4.70 6.25 -9.66
N GLY A 180 5.26 6.65 -8.52
CA GLY A 180 5.19 8.02 -7.99
C GLY A 180 5.66 9.10 -8.99
N PRO A 181 6.86 8.97 -9.58
CA PRO A 181 7.31 9.89 -10.63
C PRO A 181 6.44 9.88 -11.88
N MET A 182 5.94 8.72 -12.31
CA MET A 182 5.03 8.60 -13.45
C MET A 182 3.67 9.26 -13.18
N ALA A 183 3.13 9.14 -11.97
CA ALA A 183 1.89 9.78 -11.55
C ALA A 183 2.03 11.32 -11.53
N CYS A 184 3.18 11.82 -11.07
CA CYS A 184 3.55 13.24 -11.24
C CYS A 184 3.64 13.66 -12.71
N LEU A 185 4.20 12.81 -13.59
CA LEU A 185 4.29 13.08 -15.02
C LEU A 185 2.91 13.14 -15.68
N VAL A 186 1.98 12.26 -15.31
CA VAL A 186 0.59 12.33 -15.75
C VAL A 186 -0.03 13.67 -15.35
N CYS A 187 0.13 14.08 -14.08
CA CYS A 187 -0.38 15.37 -13.61
C CYS A 187 0.20 16.54 -14.44
N TYR A 188 1.51 16.53 -14.68
CA TYR A 188 2.19 17.53 -15.50
C TYR A 188 1.63 17.56 -16.93
N ASP A 189 1.48 16.40 -17.57
CA ASP A 189 1.00 16.30 -18.94
C ASP A 189 -0.47 16.73 -19.08
N ILE A 190 -1.33 16.39 -18.12
CA ILE A 190 -2.72 16.89 -18.08
C ILE A 190 -2.74 18.41 -17.94
N ALA A 191 -1.93 18.97 -17.03
CA ALA A 191 -1.85 20.43 -16.83
C ALA A 191 -1.36 21.16 -18.08
N ARG A 192 -0.46 20.54 -18.85
CA ARG A 192 0.10 21.08 -20.10
C ARG A 192 -0.70 20.73 -21.34
N LYS A 193 -1.82 20.01 -21.20
CA LYS A 193 -2.64 19.49 -22.32
C LYS A 193 -1.81 18.69 -23.33
N SER A 194 -0.82 17.95 -22.83
CA SER A 194 0.09 17.15 -23.64
C SER A 194 -0.59 15.83 -24.02
N PRO A 195 -0.60 15.43 -25.31
CA PRO A 195 -1.14 14.13 -25.72
C PRO A 195 -0.35 12.94 -25.16
N ARG A 196 0.87 13.20 -24.65
CA ARG A 196 1.68 12.20 -23.93
C ARG A 196 0.98 11.65 -22.68
N ALA A 197 0.06 12.42 -22.08
CA ALA A 197 -0.72 11.98 -20.91
C ALA A 197 -1.34 10.60 -21.14
N ASN A 198 -1.90 10.33 -22.33
CA ASN A 198 -2.56 9.07 -22.63
C ASN A 198 -1.59 7.88 -22.59
N LEU A 199 -0.37 8.05 -23.13
CA LEU A 199 0.64 7.00 -23.09
C LEU A 199 1.13 6.74 -21.67
N VAL A 200 1.43 7.81 -20.92
CA VAL A 200 1.95 7.71 -19.54
C VAL A 200 0.91 7.09 -18.62
N MET A 201 -0.37 7.47 -18.75
CA MET A 201 -1.48 6.87 -18.00
C MET A 201 -1.59 5.36 -18.26
N ILE A 202 -1.51 4.91 -19.52
CA ILE A 202 -1.59 3.48 -19.84
C ILE A 202 -0.40 2.71 -19.23
N ILE A 203 0.81 3.25 -19.33
CA ILE A 203 2.02 2.61 -18.78
C ILE A 203 1.90 2.48 -17.26
N LEU A 204 1.55 3.57 -16.58
CA LEU A 204 1.39 3.60 -15.13
C LEU A 204 0.28 2.66 -14.66
N ALA A 205 -0.91 2.77 -15.24
CA ALA A 205 -2.05 1.94 -14.89
C ALA A 205 -1.77 0.44 -15.08
N THR A 206 -1.01 0.08 -16.14
CA THR A 206 -0.61 -1.32 -16.35
C THR A 206 0.34 -1.79 -15.25
N ALA A 207 1.30 -0.95 -14.84
CA ALA A 207 2.22 -1.27 -13.75
C ALA A 207 1.49 -1.43 -12.41
N GLU A 208 0.54 -0.55 -12.10
CA GLU A 208 -0.29 -0.62 -10.88
C GLU A 208 -1.15 -1.88 -10.84
N LEU A 209 -1.83 -2.21 -11.94
CA LEU A 209 -2.64 -3.44 -12.05
C LEU A 209 -1.78 -4.69 -11.88
N TYR A 210 -0.58 -4.70 -12.46
CA TYR A 210 0.37 -5.80 -12.28
C TYR A 210 0.88 -5.87 -10.83
N GLY A 211 1.18 -4.73 -10.20
CA GLY A 211 1.58 -4.66 -8.79
C GLY A 211 0.50 -5.18 -7.85
N GLY A 212 -0.76 -4.78 -8.06
CA GLY A 212 -1.91 -5.30 -7.31
C GLY A 212 -2.07 -6.82 -7.50
N TYR A 213 -1.93 -7.32 -8.73
CA TYR A 213 -1.93 -8.76 -8.98
C TYR A 213 -0.81 -9.48 -8.21
N MET A 214 0.42 -8.97 -8.27
CA MET A 214 1.56 -9.55 -7.57
C MET A 214 1.48 -9.44 -6.04
N THR A 215 0.68 -8.51 -5.51
CA THR A 215 0.43 -8.38 -4.06
C THR A 215 -0.50 -9.48 -3.55
N PHE A 216 -1.57 -9.80 -4.30
CA PHE A 216 -2.64 -10.70 -3.86
C PHE A 216 -2.57 -12.10 -4.44
N MET A 217 -1.98 -12.31 -5.62
CA MET A 217 -1.87 -13.63 -6.23
C MET A 217 -1.02 -14.59 -5.38
N PRO A 218 0.16 -14.20 -4.84
CA PRO A 218 0.91 -15.06 -3.92
C PRO A 218 0.09 -15.43 -2.69
N GLU A 219 -0.66 -14.47 -2.12
CA GLU A 219 -1.55 -14.76 -0.98
C GLU A 219 -2.64 -15.75 -1.36
N TRP A 220 -3.28 -15.60 -2.52
CA TRP A 220 -4.28 -16.57 -2.94
C TRP A 220 -3.70 -17.98 -3.08
N LEU A 221 -2.48 -18.09 -3.63
CA LEU A 221 -1.76 -19.37 -3.78
C LEU A 221 -1.32 -19.98 -2.44
N THR A 222 -1.10 -19.16 -1.40
CA THR A 222 -0.75 -19.60 -0.04
C THR A 222 -1.96 -19.66 0.89
N ALA A 223 -3.18 -19.75 0.35
CA ALA A 223 -4.43 -19.81 1.10
C ALA A 223 -4.66 -18.59 2.03
N SER A 224 -4.14 -17.43 1.61
CA SER A 224 -4.25 -16.13 2.28
C SER A 224 -3.71 -16.14 3.69
N ALA A 225 -2.62 -16.88 3.91
CA ALA A 225 -2.01 -17.10 5.22
C ALA A 225 -1.69 -15.81 5.98
N ASN A 226 -1.43 -14.70 5.28
CA ASN A 226 -1.06 -13.43 5.90
C ASN A 226 -2.22 -12.44 6.02
N LEU A 227 -3.39 -12.76 5.48
CA LEU A 227 -4.53 -11.85 5.44
C LEU A 227 -5.54 -12.19 6.54
N ASP A 228 -5.82 -11.24 7.42
CA ASP A 228 -6.94 -11.36 8.36
C ASP A 228 -8.25 -10.94 7.69
N THR A 229 -9.05 -11.94 7.30
CA THR A 229 -10.36 -11.75 6.68
C THR A 229 -11.53 -11.98 7.66
N SER A 230 -11.24 -12.20 8.94
CA SER A 230 -12.26 -12.47 9.98
C SER A 230 -12.98 -11.19 10.43
N ASN A 231 -12.29 -10.05 10.37
CA ASN A 231 -12.84 -8.75 10.74
C ASN A 231 -13.42 -8.01 9.52
N PHE A 232 -14.61 -7.41 9.67
CA PHE A 232 -15.27 -6.66 8.61
C PHE A 232 -14.42 -5.50 8.07
N MET A 233 -13.82 -4.70 8.96
CA MET A 233 -13.00 -3.55 8.57
C MET A 233 -11.77 -4.00 7.79
N TYR A 234 -11.08 -5.04 8.27
CA TYR A 234 -9.88 -5.55 7.62
C TYR A 234 -10.21 -6.10 6.23
N LYS A 235 -11.22 -6.96 6.14
CA LYS A 235 -11.64 -7.54 4.87
C LYS A 235 -12.17 -6.50 3.87
N TRP A 236 -13.21 -5.76 4.26
CA TRP A 236 -13.97 -4.97 3.29
C TRP A 236 -13.43 -3.57 3.07
N VAL A 237 -12.87 -2.95 4.11
CA VAL A 237 -12.36 -1.57 4.00
C VAL A 237 -10.89 -1.58 3.64
N PHE A 238 -10.06 -2.32 4.38
CA PHE A 238 -8.61 -2.31 4.15
C PHE A 238 -8.24 -3.10 2.91
N LEU A 239 -8.64 -4.37 2.84
CA LEU A 239 -8.25 -5.25 1.74
C LEU A 239 -9.08 -4.96 0.48
N VAL A 240 -10.42 -5.00 0.53
CA VAL A 240 -11.23 -4.87 -0.69
C VAL A 240 -11.35 -3.43 -1.18
N PHE A 241 -11.80 -2.48 -0.34
CA PHE A 241 -12.09 -1.13 -0.81
C PHE A 241 -10.83 -0.38 -1.24
N PHE A 242 -9.82 -0.23 -0.38
CA PHE A 242 -8.63 0.55 -0.73
C PHE A 242 -7.86 -0.06 -1.90
N ASN A 243 -7.60 -1.36 -1.92
CA ASN A 243 -6.93 -1.98 -3.06
C ASN A 243 -7.80 -2.02 -4.33
N GLY A 244 -9.13 -2.11 -4.18
CA GLY A 244 -10.07 -2.03 -5.30
C GLY A 244 -10.00 -0.70 -6.05
N LEU A 245 -9.61 0.40 -5.39
CA LEU A 245 -9.38 1.69 -6.04
C LEU A 245 -8.24 1.60 -7.08
N TRP A 246 -7.13 0.93 -6.73
CA TRP A 246 -6.00 0.63 -7.62
C TRP A 246 -6.29 -0.46 -8.66
N VAL A 247 -7.53 -0.94 -8.75
CA VAL A 247 -8.01 -1.75 -9.87
C VAL A 247 -8.94 -0.93 -10.75
N VAL A 248 -9.99 -0.36 -10.16
CA VAL A 248 -11.06 0.31 -10.91
C VAL A 248 -10.56 1.58 -11.58
N ILE A 249 -9.78 2.40 -10.88
CA ILE A 249 -9.34 3.70 -11.41
C ILE A 249 -8.27 3.55 -12.49
N PRO A 250 -7.28 2.65 -12.35
CA PRO A 250 -6.33 2.36 -13.43
C PRO A 250 -7.02 1.80 -14.69
N LEU A 251 -8.00 0.91 -14.55
CA LEU A 251 -8.81 0.45 -15.69
C LEU A 251 -9.57 1.60 -16.36
N TYR A 252 -10.13 2.52 -15.57
CA TYR A 252 -10.78 3.73 -16.09
C TYR A 252 -9.79 4.67 -16.78
N ALA A 253 -8.57 4.83 -16.25
CA ALA A 253 -7.51 5.62 -16.88
C ALA A 253 -7.11 5.05 -18.25
N ILE A 254 -6.95 3.72 -18.35
CA ILE A 254 -6.71 3.02 -19.62
C ILE A 254 -7.85 3.26 -20.59
N TYR A 255 -9.11 3.13 -20.14
CA TYR A 255 -10.28 3.38 -20.97
C TYR A 255 -10.29 4.80 -21.55
N VAL A 256 -10.10 5.83 -20.72
CA VAL A 256 -10.08 7.23 -21.17
C VAL A 256 -8.92 7.49 -22.13
N ALA A 257 -7.72 6.99 -21.82
CA ALA A 257 -6.54 7.16 -22.67
C ALA A 257 -6.71 6.46 -24.03
N ALA A 258 -7.25 5.24 -24.03
CA ALA A 258 -7.49 4.47 -25.25
C ALA A 258 -8.55 5.13 -26.14
N ASP A 259 -9.64 5.64 -25.56
CA ASP A 259 -10.68 6.36 -26.30
C ASP A 259 -10.11 7.58 -27.03
N ASP A 260 -9.34 8.43 -26.33
CA ASP A 260 -8.69 9.61 -26.91
C ASP A 260 -7.67 9.22 -28.00
N ILE A 261 -6.92 8.12 -27.83
CA ILE A 261 -5.97 7.61 -28.84
C ILE A 261 -6.71 7.11 -30.09
N PHE A 262 -7.77 6.33 -29.91
CA PHE A 262 -8.53 5.79 -31.04
C PHE A 262 -9.26 6.89 -31.80
N ASP A 263 -9.79 7.89 -31.12
CA ASP A 263 -10.38 9.07 -31.76
C ASP A 263 -9.34 9.81 -32.63
N ALA A 264 -8.14 10.04 -32.10
CA ALA A 264 -7.04 10.65 -32.86
C ALA A 264 -6.68 9.85 -34.12
N PHE A 265 -6.72 8.51 -34.07
CA PHE A 265 -6.51 7.68 -35.25
C PHE A 265 -7.65 7.74 -36.27
N ARG A 266 -8.91 7.86 -35.83
CA ARG A 266 -10.06 8.07 -36.74
C ARG A 266 -9.93 9.40 -37.46
N VAL A 267 -9.63 10.49 -36.75
CA VAL A 267 -9.41 11.82 -37.34
C VAL A 267 -8.27 11.79 -38.36
N ARG A 268 -7.15 11.12 -38.02
CA ARG A 268 -6.02 10.97 -38.95
C ARG A 268 -6.41 10.20 -40.21
N ALA A 269 -7.21 9.14 -40.09
CA ALA A 269 -7.66 8.36 -41.24
C ALA A 269 -8.53 9.19 -42.20
N THR A 270 -9.48 9.97 -41.66
CA THR A 270 -10.32 10.88 -42.45
C THR A 270 -9.46 11.93 -43.19
N ALA A 271 -8.54 12.58 -42.48
CA ALA A 271 -7.66 13.60 -43.07
C ALA A 271 -6.76 13.06 -44.19
N LEU A 272 -6.30 11.80 -44.08
CA LEU A 272 -5.53 11.14 -45.13
C LEU A 272 -6.40 10.70 -46.31
N GLY A 273 -7.66 10.32 -46.07
CA GLY A 273 -8.63 10.00 -47.12
C GLY A 273 -8.99 11.23 -47.97
N GLU A 274 -9.23 12.38 -47.34
CA GLU A 274 -9.48 13.66 -48.03
C GLU A 274 -8.30 14.11 -48.87
N LYS A 275 -7.06 13.90 -48.41
CA LYS A 275 -5.85 14.19 -49.19
C LYS A 275 -5.69 13.32 -50.44
N LYS A 276 -6.23 12.11 -50.45
CA LYS A 276 -6.21 11.24 -51.65
C LYS A 276 -7.31 11.59 -52.67
N ALA A 277 -8.34 12.31 -52.24
CA ALA A 277 -9.47 12.70 -53.08
C ALA A 277 -9.30 14.08 -53.76
N LYS A 278 -8.26 14.84 -53.39
CA LYS A 278 -7.85 16.10 -54.04
C LYS A 278 -6.70 15.85 -55.00
#